data_AF-A0A376BY00-F1
#
_entry.id   AF-A0A376BY00-F1
#
_cell.length_a   1.000
_cell.length_b   1.000
_cell.length_c   1.000
_cell.angle_alpha   90.00
_cell.angle_beta   90.00
_cell.angle_gamma   90.00
#
_symmetry.space_group_name_H-M   'P 1'
#
loop_
_entity.id
_entity.type
_entity.pdbx_description
1 polymer ?
#
loop_
_entity_poly.entity_id
_entity_poly.type
_entity_poly.pdbx_seq_one_letter_code
_entity_poly.pdbx_strand_id
1 'polypeptide(L)'
;MRFAKMGEIKQLDYVKQYFKLSKNKIKSPEDIYLHVFAPKGVGNPDDYVLYDKKYDGEKYNQNKSVDNENNADGKIQRSEILGRFYDSKNKGKTNKADKFICGSGKDELNKDFEDIITYHIYANGEIEKHIPKKIKSGYEKKYRYVYHDKLDNLHDLGTYDIIPTQMYGGKKGVKINLINLDTVKKSYKKDNYEYTFNIDSPRKYVNEKTLASFFGAMLEVNYTDISCNGFSHSDGSSRPSVSHINGNNGDFKYLRKDKKLMFGDGTSLDINANPDMLDDIRQNKWNDALYKFGWKSMLGWTYKRNGKINYLNHLPKNTENHHHHLHLQGYKPNFKEIKK
;
A
#
# COMPACT_ATOMS: atom_id res chain seq x y z
N MET A 1 -21.80 -9.31 24.81
CA MET A 1 -20.51 -8.57 24.81
C MET A 1 -19.46 -9.06 23.80
N ARG A 2 -19.70 -10.08 22.93
CA ARG A 2 -18.68 -10.63 22.02
C ARG A 2 -18.01 -9.59 21.11
N PHE A 3 -18.80 -8.69 20.51
CA PHE A 3 -18.28 -7.67 19.59
C PHE A 3 -17.63 -6.49 20.31
N ALA A 4 -18.13 -6.08 21.48
CA ALA A 4 -17.59 -4.96 22.26
C ALA A 4 -16.14 -5.19 22.75
N LYS A 5 -15.66 -6.44 22.77
CA LYS A 5 -14.28 -6.80 23.13
C LYS A 5 -13.34 -6.93 21.92
N MET A 6 -13.84 -6.74 20.70
CA MET A 6 -13.03 -6.81 19.46
C MET A 6 -12.56 -5.42 19.05
N GLY A 7 -11.33 -5.34 18.50
CA GLY A 7 -10.87 -4.13 17.83
C GLY A 7 -11.69 -3.81 16.58
N GLU A 8 -11.76 -2.53 16.23
CA GLU A 8 -12.61 -1.95 15.19
C GLU A 8 -12.42 -2.63 13.82
N ILE A 9 -11.17 -2.96 13.44
CA ILE A 9 -10.88 -3.65 12.17
C ILE A 9 -11.52 -5.04 12.14
N LYS A 10 -11.44 -5.79 13.24
CA LYS A 10 -12.07 -7.12 13.31
C LYS A 10 -13.58 -7.01 13.26
N GLN A 11 -14.18 -5.99 13.86
CA GLN A 11 -15.63 -5.75 13.75
C GLN A 11 -16.04 -5.50 12.30
N LEU A 12 -15.25 -4.71 11.54
CA LEU A 12 -15.51 -4.45 10.13
C LEU A 12 -15.43 -5.71 9.25
N ASP A 13 -14.58 -6.68 9.57
CA ASP A 13 -14.55 -7.97 8.87
C ASP A 13 -15.87 -8.75 9.03
N TYR A 14 -16.47 -8.74 10.22
CA TYR A 14 -17.78 -9.36 10.45
C TYR A 14 -18.88 -8.64 9.66
N VAL A 15 -18.87 -7.31 9.63
CA VAL A 15 -19.82 -6.52 8.82
C VAL A 15 -19.66 -6.87 7.34
N LYS A 16 -18.43 -6.88 6.83
CA LYS A 16 -18.14 -7.26 5.45
C LYS A 16 -18.65 -8.66 5.11
N GLN A 17 -18.47 -9.62 6.02
CA GLN A 17 -18.95 -10.99 5.83
C GLN A 17 -20.48 -11.07 5.80
N TYR A 18 -21.16 -10.32 6.68
CA TYR A 18 -22.63 -10.23 6.72
C TYR A 18 -23.20 -9.73 5.38
N PHE A 19 -22.59 -8.68 4.79
CA PHE A 19 -23.06 -8.10 3.53
C PHE A 19 -22.65 -8.90 2.28
N LYS A 20 -21.70 -9.83 2.38
CA LYS A 20 -21.10 -10.53 1.23
C LYS A 20 -22.12 -11.29 0.38
N LEU A 21 -23.11 -11.93 1.01
CA LEU A 21 -24.13 -12.73 0.31
C LEU A 21 -25.18 -11.87 -0.40
N SER A 22 -25.31 -10.61 0.02
CA SER A 22 -26.36 -9.69 -0.44
C SER A 22 -25.83 -8.59 -1.34
N LYS A 23 -24.51 -8.55 -1.59
CA LYS A 23 -23.82 -7.51 -2.36
C LYS A 23 -24.51 -7.17 -3.68
N ASN A 24 -24.97 -8.17 -4.43
CA ASN A 24 -25.58 -7.96 -5.75
C ASN A 24 -27.02 -7.42 -5.67
N LYS A 25 -27.67 -7.51 -4.50
CA LYS A 25 -29.03 -7.00 -4.27
C LYS A 25 -29.04 -5.55 -3.78
N ILE A 26 -27.93 -5.07 -3.23
CA ILE A 26 -27.79 -3.72 -2.69
C ILE A 26 -27.41 -2.76 -3.81
N LYS A 27 -28.33 -1.86 -4.16
CA LYS A 27 -28.16 -0.90 -5.24
C LYS A 27 -28.22 0.54 -4.75
N SER A 28 -28.71 0.79 -3.53
CA SER A 28 -28.79 2.13 -2.95
C SER A 28 -28.50 2.16 -1.44
N PRO A 29 -28.30 3.35 -0.84
CA PRO A 29 -28.17 3.50 0.61
C PRO A 29 -29.40 3.03 1.40
N GLU A 30 -30.60 3.18 0.82
CA GLU A 30 -31.85 2.65 1.36
C GLU A 30 -31.78 1.12 1.51
N ASP A 31 -31.23 0.42 0.51
CA ASP A 31 -31.03 -1.03 0.57
C ASP A 31 -30.08 -1.43 1.70
N ILE A 32 -29.06 -0.62 2.01
CA ILE A 32 -28.14 -0.88 3.13
C ILE A 32 -28.90 -0.78 4.46
N TYR A 33 -29.63 0.32 4.66
CA TYR A 33 -30.41 0.55 5.88
C TYR A 33 -31.43 -0.58 6.08
N LEU A 34 -32.14 -0.94 5.00
CA LEU A 34 -33.11 -2.02 5.01
C LEU A 34 -32.46 -3.39 5.20
N HIS A 35 -31.26 -3.64 4.68
CA HIS A 35 -30.56 -4.90 4.88
C HIS A 35 -30.10 -5.13 6.32
N VAL A 36 -29.84 -4.06 7.07
CA VAL A 36 -29.54 -4.16 8.50
C VAL A 36 -30.82 -4.42 9.28
N PHE A 37 -31.92 -3.74 8.93
CA PHE A 37 -33.19 -3.84 9.64
C PHE A 37 -33.97 -5.14 9.32
N ALA A 38 -34.27 -5.36 8.04
CA ALA A 38 -35.04 -6.49 7.54
C ALA A 38 -34.55 -6.89 6.13
N PRO A 39 -33.53 -7.77 6.03
CA PRO A 39 -32.96 -8.22 4.74
C PRO A 39 -33.97 -8.64 3.67
N LYS A 40 -35.12 -9.20 4.07
CA LYS A 40 -36.17 -9.66 3.15
C LYS A 40 -36.85 -8.53 2.38
N GLY A 41 -36.79 -7.28 2.87
CA GLY A 41 -37.38 -6.12 2.21
C GLY A 41 -36.54 -5.55 1.06
N VAL A 42 -35.26 -5.92 0.95
CA VAL A 42 -34.36 -5.35 -0.07
C VAL A 42 -34.86 -5.70 -1.47
N GLY A 43 -35.03 -4.68 -2.31
CA GLY A 43 -35.51 -4.82 -3.68
C GLY A 43 -37.03 -5.05 -3.86
N ASN A 44 -37.82 -4.97 -2.79
CA ASN A 44 -39.29 -5.08 -2.84
C ASN A 44 -39.97 -3.70 -2.93
N PRO A 45 -41.27 -3.63 -3.33
CA PRO A 45 -42.03 -2.38 -3.37
C PRO A 45 -42.28 -1.77 -1.99
N ASP A 46 -42.70 -0.51 -1.95
CA ASP A 46 -42.91 0.30 -0.74
C ASP A 46 -43.95 -0.27 0.22
N ASP A 47 -45.00 -0.91 -0.30
CA ASP A 47 -46.10 -1.53 0.46
C ASP A 47 -45.76 -2.93 1.01
N TYR A 48 -44.55 -3.43 0.73
CA TYR A 48 -44.13 -4.75 1.17
C TYR A 48 -44.05 -4.84 2.70
N VAL A 49 -44.78 -5.82 3.27
CA VAL A 49 -44.85 -6.04 4.72
C VAL A 49 -43.58 -6.71 5.23
N LEU A 50 -42.83 -5.98 6.07
CA LEU A 50 -41.62 -6.44 6.74
C LEU A 50 -41.94 -7.20 8.01
N TYR A 51 -42.84 -6.71 8.86
CA TYR A 51 -43.27 -7.43 10.05
C TYR A 51 -44.75 -7.22 10.27
N ASP A 52 -45.50 -8.31 10.43
CA ASP A 52 -46.92 -8.27 10.76
C ASP A 52 -47.13 -8.65 12.23
N LYS A 53 -47.90 -7.88 12.98
CA LYS A 53 -48.17 -8.12 14.41
C LYS A 53 -48.71 -9.53 14.68
N LYS A 54 -49.48 -10.09 13.74
CA LYS A 54 -50.09 -11.42 13.87
C LYS A 54 -49.08 -12.55 13.64
N TYR A 55 -48.12 -12.36 12.72
CA TYR A 55 -47.23 -13.43 12.26
C TYR A 55 -45.78 -13.31 12.76
N ASP A 56 -45.31 -12.09 12.98
CA ASP A 56 -43.92 -11.76 13.33
C ASP A 56 -43.78 -11.29 14.79
N GLY A 57 -44.68 -11.71 15.69
CA GLY A 57 -44.89 -11.22 17.07
C GLY A 57 -43.69 -10.55 17.75
N GLU A 58 -42.59 -11.27 18.01
CA GLU A 58 -41.41 -10.68 18.67
C GLU A 58 -40.72 -9.60 17.83
N LYS A 59 -40.50 -9.85 16.53
CA LYS A 59 -39.83 -8.92 15.62
C LYS A 59 -40.66 -7.67 15.39
N TYR A 60 -41.98 -7.82 15.27
CA TYR A 60 -42.90 -6.69 15.24
C TYR A 60 -42.83 -5.93 16.57
N ASN A 61 -42.97 -6.60 17.72
CA ASN A 61 -42.97 -5.94 19.03
C ASN A 61 -41.70 -5.15 19.33
N GLN A 62 -40.53 -5.65 18.92
CA GLN A 62 -39.24 -4.96 19.05
C GLN A 62 -39.16 -3.69 18.18
N ASN A 63 -39.93 -3.62 17.10
CA ASN A 63 -39.89 -2.54 16.12
C ASN A 63 -41.22 -1.77 15.99
N LYS A 64 -42.21 -2.05 16.86
CA LYS A 64 -43.58 -1.52 16.79
C LYS A 64 -43.68 0.00 16.77
N SER A 65 -42.63 0.69 17.22
CA SER A 65 -42.57 2.15 17.14
C SER A 65 -42.61 2.64 15.68
N VAL A 66 -42.10 1.85 14.72
CA VAL A 66 -42.17 2.21 13.29
C VAL A 66 -43.62 2.29 12.82
N ASP A 67 -44.43 1.28 13.14
CA ASP A 67 -45.86 1.24 12.79
C ASP A 67 -46.65 2.34 13.54
N ASN A 68 -46.44 2.46 14.86
CA ASN A 68 -47.14 3.44 15.70
C ASN A 68 -46.89 4.91 15.32
N GLU A 69 -45.70 5.22 14.78
CA GLU A 69 -45.36 6.58 14.30
C GLU A 69 -45.95 6.89 12.92
N ASN A 70 -46.54 5.90 12.25
CA ASN A 70 -47.17 6.01 10.94
C ASN A 70 -48.69 5.79 11.04
N ASN A 71 -49.20 4.65 10.58
CA ASN A 71 -50.65 4.41 10.46
C ASN A 71 -51.24 3.50 11.56
N ALA A 72 -50.39 2.84 12.36
CA ALA A 72 -50.78 1.93 13.44
C ALA A 72 -51.69 0.76 12.98
N ASP A 73 -51.53 0.27 11.75
CA ASP A 73 -52.39 -0.77 11.14
C ASP A 73 -52.01 -2.21 11.56
N GLY A 74 -50.94 -2.36 12.34
CA GLY A 74 -50.43 -3.66 12.78
C GLY A 74 -49.41 -4.27 11.84
N LYS A 75 -48.93 -3.55 10.82
CA LYS A 75 -47.91 -3.98 9.86
C LYS A 75 -46.83 -2.92 9.75
N ILE A 76 -45.58 -3.38 9.76
CA ILE A 76 -44.43 -2.53 9.41
C ILE A 76 -44.14 -2.75 7.93
N GLN A 77 -44.37 -1.74 7.12
CA GLN A 77 -44.10 -1.75 5.68
C GLN A 77 -42.72 -1.15 5.34
N ARG A 78 -42.25 -1.44 4.13
CA ARG A 78 -40.97 -0.93 3.63
C ARG A 78 -40.92 0.60 3.59
N SER A 79 -42.01 1.24 3.18
CA SER A 79 -42.13 2.71 3.15
C SER A 79 -41.90 3.34 4.52
N GLU A 80 -42.49 2.77 5.58
CA GLU A 80 -42.48 3.32 6.93
C GLU A 80 -41.08 3.33 7.54
N ILE A 81 -40.33 2.24 7.37
CA ILE A 81 -38.94 2.19 7.82
C ILE A 81 -38.03 3.11 7.01
N LEU A 82 -38.29 3.27 5.71
CA LEU A 82 -37.55 4.22 4.87
C LEU A 82 -37.89 5.67 5.21
N GLY A 83 -39.08 5.94 5.75
CA GLY A 83 -39.42 7.24 6.35
C GLY A 83 -38.38 7.67 7.40
N ARG A 84 -38.05 6.77 8.34
CA ARG A 84 -37.01 7.04 9.35
C ARG A 84 -35.62 7.24 8.75
N PHE A 85 -35.28 6.52 7.67
CA PHE A 85 -34.04 6.75 6.93
C PHE A 85 -34.01 8.18 6.36
N TYR A 86 -35.10 8.62 5.71
CA TYR A 86 -35.18 9.96 5.14
C TYR A 86 -35.17 11.05 6.22
N ASP A 87 -35.84 10.84 7.35
CA ASP A 87 -35.77 11.75 8.49
C ASP A 87 -34.36 11.88 9.03
N SER A 88 -33.68 10.75 9.24
CA SER A 88 -32.28 10.74 9.69
C SER A 88 -31.37 11.41 8.67
N LYS A 89 -31.57 11.16 7.37
CA LYS A 89 -30.82 11.79 6.27
C LYS A 89 -31.05 13.29 6.25
N ASN A 90 -32.29 13.75 6.42
CA ASN A 90 -32.64 15.17 6.40
C ASN A 90 -32.13 15.91 7.65
N LYS A 91 -32.26 15.31 8.84
CA LYS A 91 -31.60 15.80 10.07
C LYS A 91 -30.07 15.83 9.93
N GLY A 92 -29.50 14.83 9.25
CA GLY A 92 -28.08 14.80 8.91
C GLY A 92 -27.65 15.96 8.00
N LYS A 93 -28.47 16.33 7.01
CA LYS A 93 -28.18 17.47 6.12
C LYS A 93 -28.13 18.81 6.85
N THR A 94 -28.88 18.98 7.94
CA THR A 94 -28.85 20.21 8.74
C THR A 94 -27.62 20.27 9.65
N ASN A 95 -27.03 19.11 9.98
CA ASN A 95 -25.75 19.02 10.67
C ASN A 95 -24.61 19.18 9.66
N LYS A 96 -24.25 20.43 9.37
CA LYS A 96 -22.98 20.73 8.69
C LYS A 96 -21.87 20.54 9.70
N ALA A 97 -20.87 19.74 9.36
CA ALA A 97 -19.67 19.73 10.18
C ALA A 97 -19.02 21.12 10.14
N ASP A 98 -18.54 21.59 11.27
CA ASP A 98 -17.75 22.83 11.36
C ASP A 98 -16.50 22.77 10.45
N LYS A 99 -16.06 21.55 10.14
CA LYS A 99 -15.06 21.23 9.12
C LYS A 99 -15.23 19.78 8.65
N PHE A 100 -15.92 19.56 7.54
CA PHE A 100 -15.92 18.28 6.82
C PHE A 100 -15.52 18.54 5.38
N ILE A 101 -14.24 18.25 5.09
CA ILE A 101 -13.68 18.31 3.74
C ILE A 101 -14.03 17.00 3.07
N CYS A 102 -15.18 16.94 2.40
CA CYS A 102 -15.48 15.86 1.48
C CYS A 102 -14.72 16.11 0.17
N GLY A 103 -13.45 15.71 0.08
CA GLY A 103 -12.75 15.46 -1.19
C GLY A 103 -12.78 16.52 -2.30
N SER A 104 -13.25 17.74 -2.06
CA SER A 104 -13.07 18.93 -2.90
C SER A 104 -11.79 19.68 -2.53
N GLY A 105 -10.93 19.06 -1.73
CA GLY A 105 -9.53 19.44 -1.58
C GLY A 105 -8.65 19.03 -2.76
N LYS A 106 -9.22 18.77 -3.95
CA LYS A 106 -8.41 18.60 -5.15
C LYS A 106 -7.85 19.93 -5.64
N ASP A 107 -8.47 21.08 -5.38
CA ASP A 107 -8.02 22.32 -6.06
C ASP A 107 -7.10 23.24 -5.23
N GLU A 108 -7.05 23.10 -3.90
CA GLU A 108 -6.10 23.88 -3.08
C GLU A 108 -4.85 23.11 -2.65
N LEU A 109 -4.88 21.78 -2.57
CA LEU A 109 -3.65 20.98 -2.44
C LEU A 109 -2.94 20.80 -3.78
N ASN A 110 -3.63 20.80 -4.94
CA ASN A 110 -2.96 20.64 -6.24
C ASN A 110 -2.18 21.87 -6.72
N LYS A 111 -2.41 23.07 -6.19
CA LYS A 111 -1.73 24.26 -6.71
C LYS A 111 -0.21 24.22 -6.51
N ASP A 112 0.29 23.50 -5.51
CA ASP A 112 1.74 23.30 -5.31
C ASP A 112 2.29 22.05 -6.02
N PHE A 113 1.43 21.21 -6.61
CA PHE A 113 1.81 19.89 -7.16
C PHE A 113 1.71 19.79 -8.68
N GLU A 114 1.19 20.81 -9.35
CA GLU A 114 1.17 20.88 -10.81
C GLU A 114 2.49 21.34 -11.43
N ASP A 115 3.52 21.68 -10.62
CA ASP A 115 4.74 22.30 -11.15
C ASP A 115 6.02 21.49 -10.86
N ILE A 116 5.92 20.25 -10.39
CA ILE A 116 7.08 19.36 -10.17
C ILE A 116 6.81 17.97 -10.73
N ILE A 117 7.85 17.35 -11.30
CA ILE A 117 7.79 15.94 -11.70
C ILE A 117 7.54 15.08 -10.46
N THR A 118 6.45 14.30 -10.49
CA THR A 118 6.00 13.49 -9.35
C THR A 118 5.87 12.03 -9.75
N TYR A 119 6.48 11.15 -8.96
CA TYR A 119 6.29 9.72 -9.00
C TYR A 119 5.13 9.33 -8.08
N HIS A 120 4.06 8.81 -8.67
CA HIS A 120 2.94 8.22 -7.97
C HIS A 120 3.11 6.71 -7.90
N ILE A 121 3.15 6.16 -6.70
CA ILE A 121 3.40 4.75 -6.42
C ILE A 121 2.12 4.18 -5.83
N TYR A 122 1.52 3.20 -6.47
CA TYR A 122 0.23 2.67 -6.06
C TYR A 122 0.39 1.36 -5.30
N ALA A 123 -0.43 1.16 -4.27
CA ALA A 123 -0.45 -0.07 -3.49
C ALA A 123 -0.75 -1.33 -4.31
N ASN A 124 -1.18 -1.23 -5.57
CA ASN A 124 -1.33 -2.37 -6.49
C ASN A 124 -0.01 -2.77 -7.20
N GLY A 125 1.06 -1.99 -7.09
CA GLY A 125 2.34 -2.21 -7.77
C GLY A 125 2.58 -1.34 -9.01
N GLU A 126 1.62 -0.49 -9.39
CA GLU A 126 1.78 0.47 -10.49
C GLU A 126 2.61 1.68 -10.06
N ILE A 127 3.39 2.21 -11.00
CA ILE A 127 4.18 3.43 -10.83
C ILE A 127 3.92 4.36 -12.01
N GLU A 128 3.55 5.60 -11.71
CA GLU A 128 3.32 6.63 -12.71
C GLU A 128 4.30 7.79 -12.52
N LYS A 129 4.96 8.23 -13.58
CA LYS A 129 5.71 9.49 -13.59
C LYS A 129 4.86 10.56 -14.22
N HIS A 130 4.39 11.51 -13.42
CA HIS A 130 3.62 12.66 -13.87
C HIS A 130 4.58 13.81 -14.18
N ILE A 131 4.54 14.28 -15.42
CA ILE A 131 5.37 15.38 -15.93
C ILE A 131 4.44 16.57 -16.19
N PRO A 132 4.62 17.69 -15.46
CA PRO A 132 3.80 18.87 -15.64
C PRO A 132 4.15 19.64 -16.92
N LYS A 133 3.21 20.47 -17.40
CA LYS A 133 3.43 21.37 -18.56
C LYS A 133 4.55 22.37 -18.31
N LYS A 134 4.61 22.89 -17.08
CA LYS A 134 5.61 23.85 -16.63
C LYS A 134 6.19 23.36 -15.32
N ILE A 135 7.52 23.39 -15.21
CA ILE A 135 8.20 23.09 -13.96
C ILE A 135 8.48 24.43 -13.26
N LYS A 136 8.22 24.50 -11.95
CA LYS A 136 8.52 25.66 -11.13
C LYS A 136 10.03 25.89 -11.09
N SER A 137 10.43 27.16 -11.18
CA SER A 137 11.84 27.55 -11.09
C SER A 137 12.46 27.00 -9.79
N GLY A 138 13.59 26.30 -9.91
CA GLY A 138 14.28 25.65 -8.79
C GLY A 138 13.88 24.18 -8.56
N TYR A 139 12.93 23.63 -9.33
CA TYR A 139 12.48 22.24 -9.25
C TYR A 139 12.90 21.37 -10.44
N GLU A 140 13.67 21.91 -11.38
CA GLU A 140 14.07 21.23 -12.63
C GLU A 140 14.88 19.96 -12.38
N LYS A 141 15.57 19.89 -11.24
CA LYS A 141 16.37 18.73 -10.79
C LYS A 141 15.83 18.10 -9.50
N LYS A 142 14.54 18.27 -9.19
CA LYS A 142 13.93 17.74 -7.98
C LYS A 142 12.69 16.93 -8.32
N TYR A 143 12.65 15.69 -7.86
CA TYR A 143 11.53 14.78 -8.11
C TYR A 143 10.85 14.43 -6.80
N ARG A 144 9.52 14.47 -6.79
CA ARG A 144 8.69 14.11 -5.62
C ARG A 144 8.18 12.69 -5.73
N TYR A 145 8.02 12.02 -4.59
CA TYR A 145 7.49 10.66 -4.51
C TYR A 145 6.29 10.62 -3.58
N VAL A 146 5.17 10.08 -4.07
CA VAL A 146 3.92 9.96 -3.32
C VAL A 146 3.40 8.54 -3.45
N TYR A 147 3.10 7.90 -2.32
CA TYR A 147 2.46 6.60 -2.28
C TYR A 147 0.96 6.73 -2.07
N HIS A 148 0.18 5.99 -2.87
CA HIS A 148 -1.27 5.84 -2.75
C HIS A 148 -1.55 4.50 -2.08
N ASP A 149 -2.15 4.55 -0.90
CA ASP A 149 -2.47 3.36 -0.14
C ASP A 149 -3.67 2.58 -0.73
N LYS A 150 -4.08 1.47 -0.10
CA LYS A 150 -5.20 0.63 -0.60
C LYS A 150 -6.57 1.32 -0.55
N LEU A 151 -6.67 2.44 0.16
CA LEU A 151 -7.85 3.28 0.31
C LEU A 151 -7.68 4.61 -0.46
N ASP A 152 -6.66 4.71 -1.33
CA ASP A 152 -6.24 5.90 -2.07
C ASP A 152 -5.83 7.11 -1.19
N ASN A 153 -5.48 6.88 0.08
CA ASN A 153 -4.87 7.93 0.89
C ASN A 153 -3.43 8.22 0.42
N LEU A 154 -3.05 9.49 0.49
CA LEU A 154 -1.74 9.95 0.05
C LEU A 154 -0.70 9.96 1.19
N HIS A 155 0.47 9.41 0.86
CA HIS A 155 1.66 9.39 1.69
C HIS A 155 2.78 10.12 0.95
N ASP A 156 3.09 11.36 1.36
CA ASP A 156 4.22 12.11 0.81
C ASP A 156 5.53 11.56 1.37
N LEU A 157 6.37 11.02 0.48
CA LEU A 157 7.64 10.39 0.83
C LEU A 157 8.82 11.34 0.66
N GLY A 158 8.57 12.57 0.21
CA GLY A 158 9.55 13.63 0.06
C GLY A 158 9.91 13.95 -1.38
N THR A 159 10.74 14.99 -1.50
CA THR A 159 11.27 15.51 -2.76
C THR A 159 12.79 15.42 -2.72
N TYR A 160 13.37 14.82 -3.74
CA TYR A 160 14.80 14.49 -3.78
C TYR A 160 15.47 15.04 -5.03
N ASP A 161 16.71 15.50 -4.86
CA ASP A 161 17.54 15.95 -5.96
C ASP A 161 17.93 14.79 -6.87
N ILE A 162 17.79 15.00 -8.17
CA ILE A 162 18.31 14.10 -9.20
C ILE A 162 19.67 14.59 -9.69
N ILE A 163 20.51 13.62 -10.03
CA ILE A 163 21.83 13.80 -10.62
C ILE A 163 21.75 13.24 -12.04
N PRO A 164 21.57 14.09 -13.07
CA PRO A 164 21.58 13.64 -14.46
C PRO A 164 22.99 13.15 -14.85
N THR A 165 23.14 11.85 -14.99
CA THR A 165 24.40 11.16 -15.23
C THR A 165 24.37 10.49 -16.60
N GLN A 166 25.49 10.44 -17.31
CA GLN A 166 25.59 9.64 -18.53
C GLN A 166 25.25 8.19 -18.21
N MET A 167 24.31 7.59 -18.95
CA MET A 167 23.94 6.20 -18.75
C MET A 167 25.15 5.30 -19.00
N TYR A 168 25.56 4.55 -17.98
CA TYR A 168 26.68 3.62 -18.06
C TYR A 168 26.34 2.49 -19.03
N GLY A 169 27.25 2.22 -19.98
CA GLY A 169 27.02 1.30 -21.10
C GLY A 169 25.98 1.76 -22.13
N GLY A 170 25.39 2.95 -21.95
CA GLY A 170 24.42 3.53 -22.88
C GLY A 170 25.08 4.36 -23.99
N LYS A 171 24.27 4.75 -24.98
CA LYS A 171 24.72 5.67 -26.05
C LYS A 171 25.15 7.02 -25.44
N LYS A 172 26.21 7.61 -25.99
CA LYS A 172 26.69 8.95 -25.57
C LYS A 172 25.56 9.97 -25.67
N GLY A 173 25.38 10.77 -24.62
CA GLY A 173 24.33 11.79 -24.50
C GLY A 173 23.03 11.28 -23.87
N VAL A 174 22.79 9.96 -23.82
CA VAL A 174 21.64 9.40 -23.10
C VAL A 174 21.91 9.44 -21.61
N LYS A 175 21.09 10.22 -20.88
CA LYS A 175 21.23 10.38 -19.44
C LYS A 175 20.29 9.46 -18.67
N ILE A 176 20.70 9.11 -17.46
CA ILE A 176 19.87 8.57 -16.42
C ILE A 176 19.96 9.48 -15.19
N ASN A 177 18.85 9.65 -14.49
CA ASN A 177 18.81 10.43 -13.27
C ASN A 177 19.06 9.51 -12.08
N LEU A 178 20.18 9.72 -11.40
CA LEU A 178 20.53 9.02 -10.17
C LEU A 178 20.17 9.85 -8.94
N ILE A 179 19.94 9.18 -7.83
CA ILE A 179 19.61 9.76 -6.54
C ILE A 179 20.52 9.11 -5.51
N ASN A 180 21.17 9.94 -4.70
CA ASN A 180 22.00 9.47 -3.60
C ASN A 180 21.11 9.06 -2.43
N LEU A 181 21.12 7.78 -2.06
CA LEU A 181 20.29 7.27 -0.98
C LEU A 181 20.59 7.93 0.37
N ASP A 182 21.76 8.52 0.60
CA ASP A 182 22.05 9.26 1.85
C ASP A 182 21.18 10.49 2.06
N THR A 183 20.69 11.11 0.99
CA THR A 183 19.79 12.27 1.08
C THR A 183 18.32 11.83 1.21
N VAL A 184 18.03 10.54 1.00
CA VAL A 184 16.69 9.98 1.12
C VAL A 184 16.32 9.80 2.58
N LYS A 185 15.08 10.18 2.94
CA LYS A 185 14.57 10.05 4.31
C LYS A 185 14.60 8.58 4.74
N LYS A 186 15.44 8.27 5.72
CA LYS A 186 15.72 6.89 6.17
C LYS A 186 14.57 6.25 6.91
N SER A 187 13.67 7.04 7.48
CA SER A 187 12.50 6.55 8.20
C SER A 187 11.24 7.32 7.82
N TYR A 188 10.10 6.63 7.85
CA TYR A 188 8.78 7.20 7.64
C TYR A 188 7.81 6.55 8.60
N LYS A 189 6.86 7.34 9.10
CA LYS A 189 5.72 6.84 9.87
C LYS A 189 4.55 7.78 9.69
N LYS A 190 3.44 7.24 9.23
CA LYS A 190 2.14 7.92 9.14
C LYS A 190 1.06 6.85 9.09
N ASP A 191 0.04 6.97 9.93
CA ASP A 191 -1.04 5.99 10.04
C ASP A 191 -0.49 4.57 10.27
N ASN A 192 -0.93 3.58 9.48
CA ASN A 192 -0.46 2.20 9.56
C ASN A 192 0.78 1.92 8.68
N TYR A 193 1.38 2.97 8.13
CA TYR A 193 2.49 2.88 7.19
C TYR A 193 3.78 3.38 7.82
N GLU A 194 4.79 2.50 7.86
CA GLU A 194 6.11 2.87 8.36
C GLU A 194 7.21 2.15 7.60
N TYR A 195 8.38 2.77 7.52
CA TYR A 195 9.59 2.08 7.11
C TYR A 195 10.79 2.67 7.82
N THR A 196 11.84 1.87 7.95
CA THR A 196 13.20 2.36 8.22
C THR A 196 14.17 1.53 7.40
N PHE A 197 15.09 2.21 6.71
CA PHE A 197 16.17 1.56 5.99
C PHE A 197 17.51 2.24 6.21
N ASN A 198 18.59 1.52 5.96
CA ASN A 198 19.92 2.07 5.86
C ASN A 198 20.67 1.54 4.62
N ILE A 199 21.81 2.17 4.34
CA ILE A 199 22.74 1.74 3.30
C ILE A 199 24.17 1.98 3.80
N ASP A 200 25.00 0.95 3.70
CA ASP A 200 26.39 0.96 4.16
C ASP A 200 27.33 0.67 3.01
N SER A 201 27.31 1.53 2.00
CA SER A 201 28.05 1.32 0.76
C SER A 201 28.39 2.62 0.04
N PRO A 202 29.56 2.73 -0.61
CA PRO A 202 29.79 3.77 -1.61
C PRO A 202 28.86 3.61 -2.82
N ARG A 203 28.36 2.40 -3.07
CA ARG A 203 27.37 2.11 -4.12
C ARG A 203 25.96 2.50 -3.67
N LYS A 204 25.75 3.76 -3.33
CA LYS A 204 24.50 4.27 -2.73
C LYS A 204 23.60 5.02 -3.69
N TYR A 205 23.77 4.80 -4.98
CA TYR A 205 23.00 5.50 -6.01
C TYR A 205 21.99 4.56 -6.65
N VAL A 206 20.75 5.03 -6.70
CA VAL A 206 19.63 4.39 -7.40
C VAL A 206 19.12 5.32 -8.47
N ASN A 207 18.52 4.80 -9.54
CA ASN A 207 17.81 5.68 -10.46
C ASN A 207 16.43 6.07 -9.93
N GLU A 208 15.87 7.13 -10.50
CA GLU A 208 14.55 7.69 -10.17
C GLU A 208 13.42 6.64 -10.10
N LYS A 209 13.35 5.69 -11.05
CA LYS A 209 12.33 4.64 -11.04
C LYS A 209 12.56 3.66 -9.91
N THR A 210 13.83 3.30 -9.69
CA THR A 210 14.24 2.33 -8.68
C THR A 210 13.92 2.85 -7.27
N LEU A 211 14.09 4.14 -7.02
CA LEU A 211 13.66 4.75 -5.75
C LEU A 211 12.14 4.62 -5.55
N ALA A 212 11.33 4.85 -6.58
CA ALA A 212 9.89 4.68 -6.51
C ALA A 212 9.49 3.23 -6.17
N SER A 213 10.11 2.25 -6.84
CA SER A 213 9.91 0.83 -6.58
C SER A 213 10.34 0.44 -5.17
N PHE A 214 11.45 1.00 -4.69
CA PHE A 214 11.97 0.73 -3.35
C PHE A 214 11.00 1.25 -2.27
N PHE A 215 10.50 2.47 -2.41
CA PHE A 215 9.46 3.01 -1.52
C PHE A 215 8.20 2.16 -1.49
N GLY A 216 7.68 1.77 -2.66
CA GLY A 216 6.50 0.91 -2.74
C GLY A 216 6.69 -0.42 -2.01
N ALA A 217 7.85 -1.07 -2.22
CA ALA A 217 8.17 -2.32 -1.55
C ALA A 217 8.27 -2.14 -0.02
N MET A 218 8.91 -1.08 0.47
CA MET A 218 9.05 -0.83 1.92
C MET A 218 7.69 -0.63 2.60
N LEU A 219 6.80 0.14 1.98
CA LEU A 219 5.45 0.40 2.49
C LEU A 219 4.50 -0.79 2.37
N GLU A 220 4.74 -1.72 1.44
CA GLU A 220 3.98 -2.97 1.37
C GLU A 220 4.20 -3.84 2.62
N VAL A 221 5.44 -3.89 3.14
CA VAL A 221 5.81 -4.77 4.25
C VAL A 221 5.81 -4.10 5.61
N ASN A 222 5.95 -2.76 5.65
CA ASN A 222 6.02 -1.96 6.87
C ASN A 222 7.11 -2.40 7.85
N TYR A 223 8.34 -2.57 7.35
CA TYR A 223 9.48 -3.03 8.14
C TYR A 223 10.44 -1.87 8.49
N THR A 224 11.04 -1.93 9.67
CA THR A 224 11.91 -0.87 10.22
C THR A 224 13.38 -1.28 10.34
N ASP A 225 13.78 -2.34 9.65
CA ASP A 225 15.07 -3.03 9.76
C ASP A 225 15.60 -3.48 8.39
N ILE A 226 15.32 -2.72 7.33
CA ILE A 226 15.78 -3.03 5.98
C ILE A 226 17.19 -2.47 5.77
N SER A 227 18.16 -3.35 5.49
CA SER A 227 19.55 -2.94 5.29
C SER A 227 20.06 -3.26 3.89
N CYS A 228 20.72 -2.28 3.26
CA CYS A 228 21.19 -2.37 1.87
C CYS A 228 22.72 -2.41 1.81
N ASN A 229 23.30 -3.42 1.14
CA ASN A 229 24.75 -3.51 0.89
C ASN A 229 25.21 -2.67 -0.33
N GLY A 230 24.28 -2.20 -1.17
CA GLY A 230 24.58 -1.28 -2.27
C GLY A 230 23.82 -1.54 -3.58
N PHE A 231 23.90 -0.57 -4.48
CA PHE A 231 23.35 -0.48 -5.83
C PHE A 231 24.49 -0.05 -6.79
N SER A 232 24.45 1.17 -7.33
CA SER A 232 25.52 1.71 -8.19
C SER A 232 26.35 2.80 -7.53
N HIS A 233 27.50 3.10 -8.13
CA HIS A 233 28.27 4.31 -7.89
C HIS A 233 27.58 5.54 -8.49
N SER A 234 28.11 6.73 -8.19
CA SER A 234 27.58 8.03 -8.64
C SER A 234 27.62 8.24 -10.16
N ASP A 235 28.47 7.48 -10.85
CA ASP A 235 28.61 7.48 -12.31
C ASP A 235 27.74 6.40 -13.00
N GLY A 236 26.95 5.64 -12.22
CA GLY A 236 26.13 4.53 -12.71
C GLY A 236 26.89 3.23 -12.92
N SER A 237 28.22 3.20 -12.74
CA SER A 237 28.98 1.94 -12.70
C SER A 237 28.69 1.15 -11.42
N SER A 238 29.10 -0.12 -11.35
CA SER A 238 28.75 -0.97 -10.20
C SER A 238 29.86 -1.86 -9.65
N ARG A 239 31.12 -1.71 -10.13
CA ARG A 239 32.20 -2.61 -9.72
C ARG A 239 32.33 -2.70 -8.19
N PRO A 240 32.57 -3.91 -7.63
CA PRO A 240 32.88 -5.17 -8.33
C PRO A 240 31.67 -5.87 -8.96
N SER A 241 30.44 -5.49 -8.62
CA SER A 241 29.24 -6.01 -9.26
C SER A 241 29.18 -5.60 -10.74
N VAL A 242 28.69 -6.50 -11.59
CA VAL A 242 28.49 -6.25 -13.02
C VAL A 242 27.02 -6.05 -13.40
N SER A 243 26.09 -6.20 -12.45
CA SER A 243 24.63 -6.17 -12.71
C SER A 243 23.90 -5.00 -12.07
N HIS A 244 24.51 -4.30 -11.10
CA HIS A 244 23.89 -3.14 -10.43
C HIS A 244 24.00 -1.83 -11.22
N ILE A 245 24.27 -1.94 -12.52
CA ILE A 245 24.50 -0.83 -13.42
C ILE A 245 23.31 0.13 -13.41
N ASN A 246 23.61 1.43 -13.42
CA ASN A 246 22.66 2.53 -13.48
C ASN A 246 21.64 2.52 -12.32
N GLY A 247 22.00 1.88 -11.19
CA GLY A 247 21.19 1.84 -9.98
C GLY A 247 19.87 1.10 -10.15
N ASN A 248 19.76 0.15 -11.09
CA ASN A 248 18.55 -0.65 -11.32
C ASN A 248 18.40 -1.81 -10.34
N ASN A 249 19.53 -2.35 -9.89
CA ASN A 249 19.60 -3.52 -9.03
C ASN A 249 20.50 -3.22 -7.84
N GLY A 250 20.28 -3.93 -6.74
CA GLY A 250 21.04 -3.76 -5.52
C GLY A 250 21.06 -5.04 -4.69
N ASP A 251 21.84 -5.00 -3.62
CA ASP A 251 21.96 -6.06 -2.64
C ASP A 251 21.31 -5.63 -1.32
N PHE A 252 20.51 -6.51 -0.74
CA PHE A 252 19.94 -6.36 0.59
C PHE A 252 20.55 -7.39 1.54
N LYS A 253 20.76 -7.00 2.80
CA LYS A 253 21.08 -7.95 3.86
C LYS A 253 19.83 -8.78 4.16
N TYR A 254 19.99 -10.07 4.42
CA TYR A 254 18.86 -10.93 4.79
C TYR A 254 18.22 -10.46 6.11
N LEU A 255 16.89 -10.53 6.18
CA LEU A 255 16.12 -10.17 7.36
C LEU A 255 16.34 -11.16 8.50
N ARG A 256 16.45 -10.61 9.71
CA ARG A 256 16.79 -11.36 10.92
C ARG A 256 15.60 -11.43 11.86
N LYS A 257 15.49 -12.51 12.64
CA LYS A 257 14.44 -12.68 13.66
C LYS A 257 14.55 -11.66 14.79
N ASP A 258 15.77 -11.20 15.09
CA ASP A 258 16.03 -10.16 16.09
C ASP A 258 15.66 -8.74 15.62
N LYS A 259 15.28 -8.60 14.33
CA LYS A 259 14.85 -7.35 13.69
C LYS A 259 15.83 -6.19 13.84
N LYS A 260 17.13 -6.50 13.91
CA LYS A 260 18.17 -5.49 14.00
C LYS A 260 18.42 -4.86 12.62
N LEU A 261 18.39 -3.53 12.58
CA LEU A 261 18.87 -2.75 11.44
C LEU A 261 20.40 -2.80 11.42
N MET A 262 20.97 -3.58 10.50
CA MET A 262 22.41 -3.87 10.45
C MET A 262 23.17 -2.81 9.65
N PHE A 263 24.36 -2.42 10.10
CA PHE A 263 25.19 -1.41 9.44
C PHE A 263 26.67 -1.74 9.59
N GLY A 264 27.43 -1.64 8.50
CA GLY A 264 28.87 -1.87 8.43
C GLY A 264 29.25 -3.14 7.67
N ASP A 265 30.49 -3.18 7.22
CA ASP A 265 31.05 -4.33 6.52
C ASP A 265 31.02 -5.58 7.40
N GLY A 266 30.73 -6.74 6.79
CA GLY A 266 30.67 -8.02 7.51
C GLY A 266 29.44 -8.23 8.40
N THR A 267 28.51 -7.27 8.50
CA THR A 267 27.29 -7.40 9.32
C THR A 267 26.15 -8.19 8.68
N SER A 268 26.34 -8.61 7.43
CA SER A 268 25.39 -9.42 6.69
C SER A 268 25.17 -10.78 7.36
N LEU A 269 23.91 -11.22 7.48
CA LEU A 269 23.59 -12.55 8.01
C LEU A 269 23.99 -13.62 6.99
N ASP A 270 24.94 -14.49 7.36
CA ASP A 270 25.20 -15.74 6.66
C ASP A 270 24.11 -16.78 7.00
N ILE A 271 23.20 -17.04 6.05
CA ILE A 271 22.08 -17.98 6.23
C ILE A 271 22.46 -19.45 6.05
N ASN A 272 23.68 -19.72 5.59
CA ASN A 272 24.23 -21.08 5.54
C ASN A 272 24.82 -21.45 6.92
N ALA A 273 25.56 -20.53 7.53
CA ALA A 273 26.14 -20.73 8.86
C ALA A 273 25.12 -20.55 10.00
N ASN A 274 24.17 -19.61 9.86
CA ASN A 274 23.21 -19.25 10.91
C ASN A 274 21.75 -19.28 10.40
N PRO A 275 21.25 -20.41 9.87
CA PRO A 275 19.92 -20.50 9.25
C PRO A 275 18.76 -20.21 10.23
N ASP A 276 18.96 -20.40 11.53
CA ASP A 276 17.93 -20.17 12.54
C ASP A 276 17.68 -18.69 12.85
N MET A 277 18.62 -17.83 12.46
CA MET A 277 18.54 -16.38 12.64
C MET A 277 17.80 -15.68 11.50
N LEU A 278 17.68 -16.33 10.34
CA LEU A 278 16.89 -15.86 9.20
C LEU A 278 15.40 -15.82 9.57
N ASP A 279 14.78 -14.66 9.36
CA ASP A 279 13.32 -14.54 9.40
C ASP A 279 12.74 -14.79 8.01
N ASP A 280 12.60 -16.07 7.66
CA ASP A 280 12.18 -16.52 6.34
C ASP A 280 10.74 -16.11 5.99
N ILE A 281 9.86 -16.00 7.01
CA ILE A 281 8.49 -15.53 6.81
C ILE A 281 8.50 -14.06 6.38
N ARG A 282 9.27 -13.21 7.07
CA ARG A 282 9.39 -11.80 6.70
C ARG A 282 10.15 -11.61 5.41
N GLN A 283 11.20 -12.40 5.20
CA GLN A 283 12.02 -12.37 3.99
C GLN A 283 11.18 -12.71 2.76
N ASN A 284 10.31 -13.72 2.81
CA ASN A 284 9.44 -14.04 1.68
C ASN A 284 8.46 -12.91 1.37
N LYS A 285 7.86 -12.27 2.38
CA LYS A 285 7.02 -11.06 2.17
C LYS A 285 7.81 -9.91 1.54
N TRP A 286 9.07 -9.73 1.95
CA TRP A 286 9.96 -8.73 1.36
C TRP A 286 10.28 -9.04 -0.10
N ASN A 287 10.59 -10.30 -0.43
CA ASN A 287 10.83 -10.73 -1.80
C ASN A 287 9.57 -10.54 -2.67
N ASP A 288 8.39 -10.87 -2.16
CA ASP A 288 7.12 -10.70 -2.86
C ASP A 288 6.84 -9.21 -3.15
N ALA A 289 7.11 -8.33 -2.18
CA ALA A 289 6.98 -6.89 -2.35
C ALA A 289 7.97 -6.33 -3.40
N LEU A 290 9.24 -6.74 -3.34
CA LEU A 290 10.22 -6.39 -4.36
C LEU A 290 9.79 -6.89 -5.75
N TYR A 291 9.27 -8.10 -5.85
CA TYR A 291 8.77 -8.65 -7.11
C TYR A 291 7.61 -7.84 -7.67
N LYS A 292 6.64 -7.50 -6.80
CA LYS A 292 5.49 -6.67 -7.13
C LYS A 292 5.93 -5.33 -7.73
N PHE A 293 6.89 -4.65 -7.10
CA PHE A 293 7.32 -3.31 -7.51
C PHE A 293 8.41 -3.26 -8.59
N GLY A 294 8.98 -4.39 -9.00
CA GLY A 294 9.69 -4.42 -10.30
C GLY A 294 10.78 -5.45 -10.46
N TRP A 295 11.34 -6.02 -9.39
CA TRP A 295 12.46 -6.96 -9.52
C TRP A 295 11.94 -8.38 -9.76
N LYS A 296 11.92 -8.81 -11.03
CA LYS A 296 11.24 -10.04 -11.43
C LYS A 296 12.01 -11.32 -11.13
N SER A 297 13.18 -11.22 -10.51
CA SER A 297 13.93 -12.35 -9.97
C SER A 297 14.95 -11.86 -8.95
N MET A 298 15.42 -12.76 -8.08
CA MET A 298 16.49 -12.49 -7.14
C MET A 298 17.51 -13.62 -7.16
N LEU A 299 18.78 -13.29 -6.91
CA LEU A 299 19.81 -14.27 -6.59
C LEU A 299 19.93 -14.35 -5.08
N GLY A 300 20.04 -15.57 -4.57
CA GLY A 300 20.09 -15.84 -3.15
C GLY A 300 20.55 -17.26 -2.89
N TRP A 301 20.43 -17.69 -1.63
CA TRP A 301 20.89 -18.99 -1.19
C TRP A 301 19.77 -19.81 -0.54
N THR A 302 19.85 -21.13 -0.70
CA THR A 302 19.02 -22.06 0.08
C THR A 302 19.56 -22.19 1.50
N TYR A 303 18.69 -22.47 2.48
CA TYR A 303 19.11 -22.67 3.86
C TYR A 303 18.59 -24.00 4.41
N LYS A 304 19.35 -24.61 5.32
CA LYS A 304 19.00 -25.89 5.94
C LYS A 304 18.52 -25.66 7.37
N ARG A 305 17.30 -26.10 7.69
CA ARG A 305 16.74 -26.06 9.04
C ARG A 305 16.15 -27.43 9.36
N ASN A 306 16.53 -28.01 10.50
CA ASN A 306 16.09 -29.35 10.92
C ASN A 306 16.30 -30.43 9.85
N GLY A 307 17.47 -30.44 9.21
CA GLY A 307 17.77 -31.44 8.16
C GLY A 307 17.14 -31.15 6.79
N LYS A 308 16.18 -30.23 6.69
CA LYS A 308 15.43 -29.91 5.47
C LYS A 308 15.99 -28.68 4.75
N ILE A 309 16.11 -28.77 3.42
CA ILE A 309 16.45 -27.65 2.55
C ILE A 309 15.20 -26.80 2.32
N ASN A 310 15.33 -25.49 2.49
CA ASN A 310 14.25 -24.53 2.29
C ASN A 310 14.67 -23.46 1.27
N TYR A 311 13.67 -22.88 0.63
CA TYR A 311 13.80 -21.92 -0.47
C TYR A 311 13.08 -20.62 -0.12
N LEU A 312 13.67 -19.49 -0.52
CA LEU A 312 13.02 -18.20 -0.47
C LEU A 312 12.26 -17.93 -1.78
N ASN A 313 11.23 -17.10 -1.72
CA ASN A 313 10.41 -16.75 -2.87
C ASN A 313 11.22 -16.01 -3.94
N HIS A 314 10.88 -16.23 -5.21
CA HIS A 314 11.46 -15.56 -6.38
C HIS A 314 12.95 -15.83 -6.66
N LEU A 315 13.52 -16.87 -6.05
CA LEU A 315 14.85 -17.39 -6.36
C LEU A 315 14.72 -18.52 -7.40
N PRO A 316 15.12 -18.32 -8.67
CA PRO A 316 14.99 -19.36 -9.69
C PRO A 316 15.97 -20.52 -9.45
N LYS A 317 17.09 -20.25 -8.78
CA LYS A 317 18.12 -21.23 -8.42
C LYS A 317 18.96 -20.74 -7.25
N ASN A 318 19.63 -21.69 -6.60
CA ASN A 318 20.70 -21.38 -5.66
C ASN A 318 21.86 -20.70 -6.40
N THR A 319 22.41 -19.60 -5.87
CA THR A 319 23.45 -18.81 -6.56
C THR A 319 24.68 -18.62 -5.68
N GLU A 320 25.84 -19.07 -6.15
CA GLU A 320 27.11 -19.05 -5.42
C GLU A 320 27.42 -17.66 -4.83
N ASN A 321 27.97 -17.64 -3.62
CA ASN A 321 28.32 -16.42 -2.86
C ASN A 321 27.14 -15.52 -2.46
N HIS A 322 25.88 -15.98 -2.58
CA HIS A 322 24.70 -15.23 -2.13
C HIS A 322 24.11 -15.74 -0.80
N HIS A 323 24.92 -16.46 -0.01
CA HIS A 323 24.52 -16.94 1.32
C HIS A 323 24.48 -15.84 2.38
N HIS A 324 24.95 -14.63 2.08
CA HIS A 324 24.96 -13.51 3.01
C HIS A 324 24.17 -12.28 2.52
N HIS A 325 23.57 -12.32 1.34
CA HIS A 325 22.76 -11.21 0.82
C HIS A 325 21.75 -11.67 -0.22
N LEU A 326 20.68 -10.89 -0.38
CA LEU A 326 19.72 -11.02 -1.47
C LEU A 326 20.09 -10.03 -2.57
N HIS A 327 20.35 -10.53 -3.78
CA HIS A 327 20.66 -9.69 -4.93
C HIS A 327 19.44 -9.54 -5.82
N LEU A 328 19.06 -8.30 -6.12
CA LEU A 328 17.92 -8.03 -6.99
C LEU A 328 18.30 -8.11 -8.47
N GLN A 329 17.41 -8.60 -9.31
CA GLN A 329 17.65 -8.64 -10.76
C GLN A 329 16.35 -8.60 -11.57
N GLY A 330 16.48 -8.50 -12.90
CA GLY A 330 15.34 -8.47 -13.80
C GLY A 330 14.41 -7.27 -13.56
N TYR A 331 14.99 -6.10 -13.26
CA TYR A 331 14.23 -4.90 -12.95
C TYR A 331 13.34 -4.47 -14.13
N LYS A 332 12.02 -4.58 -13.93
CA LYS A 332 10.95 -4.28 -14.89
C LYS A 332 9.68 -3.89 -14.11
N PRO A 333 9.61 -2.65 -13.59
CA PRO A 333 8.43 -2.16 -12.88
C PRO A 333 7.22 -2.02 -13.83
N ASN A 334 6.01 -2.08 -13.27
CA ASN A 334 4.80 -1.69 -14.00
C ASN A 334 4.75 -0.16 -14.04
N PHE A 335 5.33 0.42 -15.09
CA PHE A 335 5.66 1.84 -15.15
C PHE A 335 5.03 2.52 -16.37
N LYS A 336 4.47 3.71 -16.16
CA LYS A 336 4.01 4.59 -17.24
C LYS A 336 4.39 6.05 -16.99
N GLU A 337 4.61 6.79 -18.07
CA GLU A 337 4.80 8.24 -18.03
C GLU A 337 3.52 8.93 -18.48
N ILE A 338 3.13 9.97 -17.75
CA ILE A 338 1.95 10.78 -18.02
C ILE A 338 2.41 12.22 -18.16
N LYS A 339 2.21 12.80 -19.34
CA LYS A 339 2.46 14.21 -19.61
C LYS A 339 1.12 14.94 -19.50
N LYS A 340 1.04 15.92 -18.60
CA LYS A 340 -0.17 16.72 -18.40
C LYS A 340 -0.28 17.84 -19.41
#